data_AF-A0A1V6ETQ4-F1
#
_entry.id   AF-A0A1V6ETQ4-F1
#
_cell.length_a   1.000
_cell.length_b   1.000
_cell.length_c   1.000
_cell.angle_alpha   90.00
_cell.angle_beta   90.00
_cell.angle_gamma   90.00
#
_symmetry.space_group_name_H-M   'P 1'
#
loop_
_entity.id
_entity.type
_entity.pdbx_description
1 polymer ?
#
loop_
_entity_poly.entity_id
_entity_poly.type
_entity_poly.pdbx_seq_one_letter_code
_entity_poly.pdbx_strand_id
1 'polypeptide(L)'
;MDYVSSINQFTPGQRTWKDDLFLSDITFSPGGIGSGAWRWSKGCLWWDSGDKHLCKYEIREIDGETYLFLEWVNGDVIDRGAKPSYYVLVRGAAKNTDTSSLGLVRACGVINIGVGLLFIAISIPLVLRMIPMNGLYGFRIPKAFISAELWYDINAYGGKQMILWSIIMIAVSIVGIFLVNAQASLMALLAVSVGPAVIFPTIAVIVTLIHAARLQPPEK
;
A
#
# COMPACT_ATOMS: atom_id res chain seq x y z
N MET A 1 14.96 0.44 27.05
CA MET A 1 15.77 1.21 26.08
C MET A 1 16.54 2.27 26.85
N ASP A 2 17.80 2.49 26.52
CA ASP A 2 18.65 3.49 27.17
C ASP A 2 19.64 4.14 26.19
N TYR A 3 20.36 5.17 26.64
CA TYR A 3 21.45 5.81 25.92
C TYR A 3 22.62 6.10 26.87
N VAL A 4 23.80 5.55 26.56
CA VAL A 4 24.97 5.57 27.45
C VAL A 4 26.22 6.05 26.71
N SER A 5 27.09 6.82 27.38
CA SER A 5 28.35 7.30 26.78
C SER A 5 29.40 6.18 26.62
N SER A 6 29.23 5.09 27.36
CA SER A 6 30.05 3.88 27.27
C SER A 6 29.21 2.67 27.66
N ILE A 7 29.44 1.53 26.98
CA ILE A 7 28.74 0.27 27.25
C ILE A 7 28.88 -0.15 28.73
N ASN A 8 30.01 0.15 29.39
CA ASN A 8 30.25 -0.21 30.78
C ASN A 8 29.41 0.58 31.80
N GLN A 9 28.73 1.65 31.38
CA GLN A 9 27.83 2.43 32.24
C GLN A 9 26.41 1.87 32.26
N PHE A 10 26.10 0.92 31.37
CA PHE A 10 24.77 0.35 31.29
C PHE A 10 24.48 -0.54 32.50
N THR A 11 23.34 -0.27 33.16
CA THR A 11 22.82 -1.10 34.27
C THR A 11 21.41 -1.58 33.90
N PRO A 12 21.17 -2.89 33.81
CA PRO A 12 19.84 -3.44 33.53
C PRO A 12 18.77 -2.89 34.48
N GLY A 13 17.58 -2.59 33.93
CA GLY A 13 16.44 -2.08 34.71
C GLY A 13 16.55 -0.61 35.14
N GLN A 14 17.68 0.07 34.93
CA GLN A 14 17.83 1.51 35.16
C GLN A 14 17.93 2.25 33.82
N ARG A 15 17.16 3.34 33.67
CA ARG A 15 17.23 4.20 32.49
C ARG A 15 18.10 5.42 32.81
N THR A 16 19.26 5.52 32.15
CA THR A 16 20.21 6.62 32.28
C THR A 16 19.72 7.88 31.58
N TRP A 17 19.18 7.74 30.37
CA TRP A 17 18.74 8.86 29.54
C TRP A 17 17.26 9.21 29.77
N LYS A 18 16.97 10.46 30.16
CA LYS A 18 15.63 10.87 30.60
C LYS A 18 14.74 11.41 29.49
N ASP A 19 15.32 11.89 28.39
CA ASP A 19 14.58 12.49 27.29
C ASP A 19 14.16 11.46 26.22
N ASP A 20 13.39 11.92 25.24
CA ASP A 20 13.01 11.13 24.08
C ASP A 20 14.23 10.86 23.19
N LEU A 21 14.31 9.63 22.69
CA LEU A 21 15.40 9.14 21.85
C LEU A 21 14.94 9.13 20.38
N PHE A 22 15.84 9.54 19.48
CA PHE A 22 15.57 9.59 18.04
C PHE A 22 15.26 8.20 17.45
N LEU A 23 16.05 7.21 17.86
CA LEU A 23 15.76 5.81 17.58
C LEU A 23 14.94 5.27 18.75
N SER A 24 13.89 4.49 18.49
CA SER A 24 13.10 3.83 19.56
C SER A 24 13.01 2.32 19.39
N ASP A 25 13.07 1.85 18.15
CA ASP A 25 13.17 0.44 17.79
C ASP A 25 13.99 0.25 16.52
N ILE A 26 14.50 -0.98 16.33
CA ILE A 26 15.08 -1.41 15.07
C ILE A 26 14.72 -2.86 14.79
N THR A 27 14.27 -3.12 13.57
CA THR A 27 13.93 -4.48 13.12
C THR A 27 14.91 -4.92 12.05
N PHE A 28 15.52 -6.10 12.23
CA PHE A 28 16.44 -6.70 11.27
C PHE A 28 15.70 -7.73 10.42
N SER A 29 15.51 -7.44 9.13
CA SER A 29 14.89 -8.34 8.16
C SER A 29 15.94 -9.02 7.27
N PRO A 30 15.67 -10.23 6.74
CA PRO A 30 16.55 -10.88 5.78
C PRO A 30 16.89 -9.97 4.58
N GLY A 31 18.08 -10.15 3.99
CA GLY A 31 18.56 -9.33 2.87
C GLY A 31 19.16 -7.98 3.27
N GLY A 32 19.47 -7.76 4.55
CA GLY A 32 20.12 -6.55 5.03
C GLY A 32 19.17 -5.34 5.16
N ILE A 33 17.87 -5.58 5.23
CA ILE A 33 16.83 -4.56 5.33
C ILE A 33 16.52 -4.29 6.81
N GLY A 34 16.71 -3.06 7.26
CA GLY A 34 16.29 -2.59 8.58
C GLY A 34 14.90 -1.93 8.55
N SER A 35 14.34 -1.62 9.71
CA SER A 35 13.15 -0.76 9.80
C SER A 35 13.43 0.65 9.26
N GLY A 36 12.44 1.29 8.63
CA GLY A 36 12.63 2.62 8.03
C GLY A 36 13.67 2.59 6.90
N ALA A 37 14.59 3.57 6.89
CA ALA A 37 15.69 3.63 5.93
C ALA A 37 16.98 2.97 6.46
N TRP A 38 16.91 2.16 7.52
CA TRP A 38 18.08 1.43 7.99
C TRP A 38 18.43 0.25 7.07
N ARG A 39 19.73 -0.04 6.99
CA ARG A 39 20.30 -1.21 6.35
C ARG A 39 21.32 -1.83 7.29
N TRP A 40 21.49 -3.15 7.21
CA TRP A 40 22.37 -3.86 8.13
C TRP A 40 23.17 -4.95 7.43
N SER A 41 24.32 -5.25 8.03
CA SER A 41 25.10 -6.46 7.81
C SER A 41 25.64 -6.92 9.17
N LYS A 42 26.22 -8.11 9.24
CA LYS A 42 26.70 -8.67 10.51
C LYS A 42 27.70 -7.70 11.17
N GLY A 43 27.28 -7.08 12.28
CA GLY A 43 28.08 -6.16 13.09
C GLY A 43 27.98 -4.67 12.72
N CYS A 44 27.20 -4.29 11.70
CA CYS A 44 27.03 -2.89 11.33
C CYS A 44 25.63 -2.54 10.81
N LEU A 45 25.26 -1.28 11.00
CA LEU A 45 24.05 -0.62 10.55
C LEU A 45 24.42 0.67 9.83
N TRP A 46 23.67 1.07 8.81
CA TRP A 46 23.80 2.39 8.20
C TRP A 46 22.45 2.87 7.72
N TRP A 47 22.34 4.19 7.59
CA TRP A 47 21.17 4.81 7.01
C TRP A 47 21.30 4.83 5.48
N ASP A 48 20.24 4.47 4.77
CA ASP A 48 20.16 4.46 3.31
C ASP A 48 19.91 5.89 2.77
N SER A 49 20.78 6.84 3.13
CA SER A 49 20.88 8.17 2.53
C SER A 49 22.26 8.35 1.90
N GLY A 50 22.46 9.44 1.15
CA GLY A 50 23.67 9.69 0.37
C GLY A 50 24.98 9.54 1.15
N ASP A 51 24.99 9.89 2.44
CA ASP A 51 26.13 9.73 3.33
C ASP A 51 25.99 8.48 4.22
N LYS A 52 26.69 7.41 3.82
CA LYS A 52 26.65 6.11 4.52
C LYS A 52 27.65 6.09 5.68
N HIS A 53 27.19 6.50 6.85
CA HIS A 53 27.96 6.30 8.08
C HIS A 53 27.64 4.94 8.72
N LEU A 54 28.67 4.11 8.89
CA LEU A 54 28.55 2.80 9.52
C LEU A 54 28.52 2.95 11.03
N CYS A 55 27.38 2.58 11.63
CA CYS A 55 27.17 2.44 13.05
C CYS A 55 27.47 0.98 13.43
N LYS A 56 28.48 0.71 14.25
CA LYS A 56 28.72 -0.65 14.73
C LYS A 56 27.71 -1.02 15.80
N TYR A 57 27.40 -2.30 15.88
CA TYR A 57 26.60 -2.81 16.98
C TYR A 57 27.22 -4.06 17.61
N GLU A 58 26.96 -4.22 18.90
CA GLU A 58 27.33 -5.39 19.68
C GLU A 58 26.08 -5.97 20.34
N ILE A 59 25.95 -7.30 20.37
CA ILE A 59 24.85 -7.98 21.06
C ILE A 59 25.44 -8.64 22.31
N ARG A 60 24.84 -8.40 23.48
CA ARG A 60 25.21 -9.05 24.74
C ARG A 60 24.00 -9.65 25.42
N GLU A 61 24.23 -10.74 26.14
CA GLU A 61 23.25 -11.32 27.04
C GLU A 61 23.62 -10.92 28.47
N ILE A 62 22.69 -10.29 29.19
CA ILE A 62 22.89 -9.78 30.55
C ILE A 62 21.63 -10.13 31.34
N ASP A 63 21.78 -10.83 32.46
CA ASP A 63 20.67 -11.25 33.34
C ASP A 63 19.51 -11.97 32.60
N GLY A 64 19.84 -12.77 31.57
CA GLY A 64 18.86 -13.53 30.78
C GLY A 64 18.15 -12.73 29.68
N GLU A 65 18.45 -11.43 29.55
CA GLU A 65 17.92 -10.57 28.50
C GLU A 65 18.99 -10.28 27.44
N THR A 66 18.57 -10.21 26.17
CA THR A 66 19.47 -9.86 25.06
C THR A 66 19.42 -8.36 24.79
N TYR A 67 20.56 -7.69 24.82
CA TYR A 67 20.73 -6.27 24.56
C TYR A 67 21.55 -6.04 23.29
N LEU A 68 21.14 -5.05 22.51
CA LEU A 68 21.87 -4.52 21.36
C LEU A 68 22.44 -3.14 21.75
N PHE A 69 23.75 -3.01 21.70
CA PHE A 69 24.48 -1.76 21.87
C PHE A 69 24.84 -1.22 20.49
N LEU A 70 24.20 -0.14 20.08
CA LEU A 70 24.38 0.48 18.76
C LEU A 70 25.09 1.82 18.89
N GLU A 71 26.20 1.99 18.19
CA GLU A 71 26.92 3.27 18.12
C GLU A 71 26.05 4.36 17.49
N TRP A 72 25.97 5.51 18.15
CA TRP A 72 25.42 6.73 17.59
C TRP A 72 26.53 7.52 16.91
N VAL A 73 26.56 7.45 15.59
CA VAL A 73 27.53 8.16 14.74
C VAL A 73 26.85 9.42 14.20
N ASN A 74 27.10 10.56 14.84
CA ASN A 74 26.60 11.88 14.43
C ASN A 74 27.75 12.79 13.94
N GLY A 75 27.44 14.03 13.56
CA GLY A 75 28.43 15.01 13.12
C GLY A 75 29.54 15.28 14.13
N ASP A 76 29.29 15.18 15.45
CA ASP A 76 30.37 15.34 16.44
C ASP A 76 31.38 14.19 16.38
N VAL A 77 30.93 12.96 16.12
CA VAL A 77 31.81 11.80 15.93
C VAL A 77 32.58 11.93 14.62
N ILE A 78 31.91 12.33 13.54
CA ILE A 78 32.47 12.37 12.18
C ILE A 78 33.40 13.58 11.99
N ASP A 79 32.92 14.78 12.31
CA ASP A 79 33.59 16.04 12.00
C ASP A 79 34.52 16.49 13.14
N ARG A 80 34.20 16.10 14.38
CA ARG A 80 34.95 16.54 15.58
C ARG A 80 35.72 15.42 16.27
N GLY A 81 35.67 14.19 15.76
CA GLY A 81 36.38 13.04 16.30
C GLY A 81 35.95 12.62 17.71
N ALA A 82 34.71 12.98 18.11
CA ALA A 82 34.17 12.56 19.40
C ALA A 82 34.01 11.03 19.46
N LYS A 83 34.06 10.46 20.67
CA LYS A 83 33.72 9.04 20.85
C LYS A 83 32.20 8.85 20.71
N PRO A 84 31.74 7.83 19.97
CA PRO A 84 30.31 7.56 19.85
C PRO A 84 29.73 7.15 21.20
N SER A 85 28.53 7.65 21.48
CA SER A 85 27.68 7.10 22.54
C SER A 85 26.87 5.93 21.99
N TYR A 86 26.18 5.19 22.85
CA TYR A 86 25.52 3.93 22.50
C TYR A 86 24.03 3.98 22.82
N TYR A 87 23.20 3.65 21.85
CA TYR A 87 21.83 3.22 22.10
C TYR A 87 21.83 1.80 22.64
N VAL A 88 21.04 1.58 23.69
CA VAL A 88 20.83 0.25 24.27
C VAL A 88 19.39 -0.18 24.02
N LEU A 89 19.22 -1.13 23.10
CA LEU A 89 17.94 -1.69 22.71
C LEU A 89 17.80 -3.09 23.30
N VAL A 90 16.64 -3.38 23.89
CA VAL A 90 16.33 -4.72 24.42
C VAL A 90 15.70 -5.53 23.30
N ARG A 91 16.05 -6.81 23.19
CA ARG A 91 15.43 -7.73 22.23
C ARG A 91 13.94 -7.84 22.54
N GLY A 92 13.12 -7.22 21.71
CA GLY A 92 11.67 -7.37 21.73
C GLY A 92 11.17 -8.36 20.68
N ALA A 93 9.88 -8.70 20.78
CA ALA A 93 9.19 -9.30 19.64
C ALA A 93 9.16 -8.29 18.48
N ALA A 94 9.41 -8.76 17.26
CA ALA A 94 9.32 -7.91 16.07
C ALA A 94 7.91 -7.29 15.99
N LYS A 95 7.83 -5.96 15.83
CA LYS A 95 6.55 -5.33 15.49
C LYS A 95 6.17 -5.81 14.10
N ASN A 96 4.99 -6.42 13.98
CA ASN A 96 4.52 -7.03 12.75
C ASN A 96 4.01 -5.95 11.78
N THR A 97 4.89 -5.06 11.29
CA THR A 97 4.57 -4.05 10.28
C THR A 97 4.06 -4.67 8.97
N ASP A 98 4.41 -5.92 8.71
CA ASP A 98 3.94 -6.71 7.57
C ASP A 98 2.43 -7.04 7.63
N THR A 99 1.85 -7.05 8.84
CA THR A 99 0.40 -7.29 9.00
C THR A 99 -0.42 -6.05 8.61
N SER A 100 0.15 -4.84 8.76
CA SER A 100 -0.55 -3.59 8.40
C SER A 100 -0.75 -3.42 6.89
N SER A 101 0.26 -3.70 6.07
CA SER A 101 0.14 -3.62 4.60
C SER A 101 -0.82 -4.68 4.06
N LEU A 102 -0.75 -5.92 4.59
CA LEU A 102 -1.67 -6.99 4.25
C LEU A 102 -3.11 -6.67 4.66
N GLY A 103 -3.30 -6.09 5.85
CA GLY A 103 -4.61 -5.62 6.33
C GLY A 103 -5.21 -4.54 5.42
N LEU A 104 -4.40 -3.57 4.99
CA LEU A 104 -4.80 -2.52 4.05
C LEU A 104 -5.21 -3.11 2.69
N VAL A 105 -4.44 -4.06 2.15
CA VAL A 105 -4.76 -4.69 0.86
C VAL A 105 -6.06 -5.47 0.92
N ARG A 106 -6.31 -6.20 2.02
CA ARG A 106 -7.58 -6.90 2.24
C ARG A 106 -8.75 -5.92 2.37
N ALA A 107 -8.56 -4.80 3.06
CA ALA A 107 -9.56 -3.74 3.15
C ALA A 107 -9.89 -3.15 1.77
N CYS A 108 -8.87 -2.87 0.94
CA CYS A 108 -9.07 -2.45 -0.45
C CYS A 108 -9.86 -3.48 -1.27
N GLY A 109 -9.60 -4.78 -1.07
CA GLY A 109 -10.38 -5.85 -1.71
C GLY A 109 -11.87 -5.79 -1.35
N VAL A 110 -12.21 -5.56 -0.09
CA VAL A 110 -13.60 -5.39 0.36
C VAL A 110 -14.25 -4.14 -0.25
N ILE A 111 -13.51 -3.03 -0.30
CA ILE A 111 -13.96 -1.78 -0.94
C ILE A 111 -14.26 -2.03 -2.42
N ASN A 112 -13.37 -2.70 -3.15
CA ASN A 112 -13.58 -3.02 -4.57
C ASN A 112 -14.82 -3.87 -4.79
N ILE A 113 -15.11 -4.83 -3.91
CA ILE A 113 -16.36 -5.59 -3.97
C ILE A 113 -17.56 -4.66 -3.85
N GLY A 114 -17.55 -3.74 -2.87
CA GLY A 114 -18.60 -2.73 -2.71
C GLY A 114 -18.77 -1.83 -3.94
N VAL A 115 -17.66 -1.35 -4.52
CA VAL A 115 -17.67 -0.54 -5.75
C VAL A 115 -18.24 -1.33 -6.93
N GLY A 116 -17.88 -2.62 -7.07
CA GLY A 116 -18.42 -3.48 -8.12
C GLY A 116 -19.93 -3.70 -7.98
N LEU A 117 -20.41 -3.93 -6.77
CA LEU A 117 -21.84 -4.04 -6.49
C LEU A 117 -22.58 -2.73 -6.78
N LEU A 118 -21.98 -1.58 -6.44
CA LEU A 118 -22.52 -0.26 -6.77
C LEU A 118 -22.61 -0.07 -8.30
N PHE A 119 -21.55 -0.39 -9.05
CA PHE A 119 -21.55 -0.31 -10.51
C PHE A 119 -22.60 -1.22 -11.15
N ILE A 120 -22.79 -2.43 -10.62
CA ILE A 120 -23.87 -3.32 -11.05
C ILE A 120 -25.23 -2.64 -10.80
N ALA A 121 -25.47 -2.15 -9.57
CA ALA A 121 -26.73 -1.55 -9.19
C ALA A 121 -27.11 -0.34 -10.06
N ILE A 122 -26.18 0.60 -10.28
CA ILE A 122 -26.43 1.77 -11.15
C ILE A 122 -26.55 1.38 -12.64
N SER A 123 -25.98 0.26 -13.05
CA SER A 123 -26.09 -0.18 -14.45
C SER A 123 -27.43 -0.84 -14.76
N ILE A 124 -28.13 -1.40 -13.76
CA ILE A 124 -29.42 -2.08 -13.97
C ILE A 124 -30.47 -1.17 -14.63
N PRO A 125 -30.75 0.06 -14.16
CA PRO A 125 -31.71 0.95 -14.83
C PRO A 125 -31.35 1.28 -16.28
N LEU A 126 -30.05 1.34 -16.60
CA LEU A 126 -29.57 1.58 -17.97
C LEU A 126 -29.84 0.38 -18.88
N VAL A 127 -29.53 -0.84 -18.40
CA VAL A 127 -29.78 -2.09 -19.14
C VAL A 127 -31.26 -2.31 -19.39
N LEU A 128 -32.10 -1.99 -18.40
CA LEU A 128 -33.55 -2.08 -18.49
C LEU A 128 -34.18 -0.95 -19.31
N ARG A 129 -33.39 -0.04 -19.88
CA ARG A 129 -33.85 1.10 -20.70
C ARG A 129 -34.87 1.98 -19.97
N MET A 130 -34.72 2.13 -18.65
CA MET A 130 -35.68 2.87 -17.82
C MET A 130 -35.41 4.37 -17.78
N ILE A 131 -34.17 4.78 -18.06
CA ILE A 131 -33.73 6.16 -17.83
C ILE A 131 -33.84 6.97 -19.13
N PRO A 132 -34.68 8.02 -19.18
CA PRO A 132 -34.76 8.90 -20.35
C PRO A 132 -33.49 9.75 -20.51
N MET A 133 -33.31 10.34 -21.69
CA MET A 133 -32.22 11.28 -22.00
C MET A 133 -32.14 12.38 -20.93
N ASN A 134 -30.97 12.51 -20.31
CA ASN A 134 -30.75 13.47 -19.24
C ASN A 134 -29.27 13.89 -19.15
N GLY A 135 -28.99 14.96 -18.41
CA GLY A 135 -27.66 15.54 -18.30
C GLY A 135 -26.76 14.94 -17.21
N LEU A 136 -27.25 14.04 -16.34
CA LEU A 136 -26.53 13.61 -15.13
C LEU A 136 -26.15 12.12 -15.12
N TYR A 137 -27.00 11.26 -15.68
CA TYR A 137 -26.96 9.83 -15.50
C TYR A 137 -26.86 9.08 -16.83
N GLY A 138 -25.99 8.07 -16.88
CA GLY A 138 -25.71 7.27 -18.07
C GLY A 138 -24.48 7.71 -18.86
N PHE A 139 -24.25 7.03 -19.99
CA PHE A 139 -23.19 7.31 -20.96
C PHE A 139 -23.57 8.52 -21.84
N ARG A 140 -23.17 9.70 -21.36
CA ARG A 140 -23.53 11.01 -21.92
C ARG A 140 -22.53 11.49 -22.98
N ILE A 141 -22.30 10.65 -23.98
CA ILE A 141 -21.50 11.04 -25.14
C ILE A 141 -22.38 11.78 -26.16
N PRO A 142 -21.84 12.70 -26.99
CA PRO A 142 -22.63 13.49 -27.93
C PRO A 142 -23.58 12.66 -28.81
N LYS A 143 -23.12 11.48 -29.23
CA LYS A 143 -23.89 10.55 -30.06
C LYS A 143 -25.14 10.00 -29.36
N ALA A 144 -25.13 9.86 -28.04
CA ALA A 144 -26.27 9.38 -27.28
C ALA A 144 -27.43 10.39 -27.24
N PHE A 145 -27.18 11.67 -27.53
CA PHE A 145 -28.20 12.72 -27.53
C PHE A 145 -28.82 12.98 -28.92
N ILE A 146 -28.41 12.24 -29.95
CA ILE A 146 -28.93 12.41 -31.32
C ILE A 146 -30.39 11.91 -31.41
N SER A 147 -30.70 10.78 -30.78
CA SER A 147 -32.04 10.20 -30.77
C SER A 147 -32.29 9.37 -29.51
N ALA A 148 -33.56 9.16 -29.17
CA ALA A 148 -33.94 8.31 -28.05
C ALA A 148 -33.48 6.85 -28.24
N GLU A 149 -33.50 6.36 -29.49
CA GLU A 149 -33.00 5.02 -29.83
C GLU A 149 -31.51 4.89 -29.50
N LEU A 150 -30.68 5.82 -29.98
CA LEU A 150 -29.24 5.83 -29.70
C LEU A 150 -28.96 5.98 -28.20
N TRP A 151 -29.74 6.80 -27.49
CA TRP A 151 -29.63 6.93 -26.04
C TRP A 151 -29.78 5.57 -25.35
N TYR A 152 -30.87 4.86 -25.63
CA TYR A 152 -31.16 3.59 -24.98
C TYR A 152 -30.22 2.47 -25.43
N ASP A 153 -29.81 2.43 -26.70
CA ASP A 153 -28.88 1.43 -27.20
C ASP A 153 -27.49 1.58 -26.57
N ILE A 154 -26.94 2.80 -26.56
CA ILE A 154 -25.63 3.09 -25.98
C ILE A 154 -25.65 2.83 -24.47
N ASN A 155 -26.66 3.32 -23.76
CA ASN A 155 -26.75 3.13 -22.31
C ASN A 155 -26.99 1.68 -21.91
N ALA A 156 -27.86 0.95 -22.62
CA ALA A 156 -28.08 -0.45 -22.31
C ALA A 156 -26.84 -1.30 -22.60
N TYR A 157 -26.12 -1.02 -23.69
CA TYR A 157 -24.85 -1.68 -23.96
C TYR A 157 -23.79 -1.35 -22.90
N GLY A 158 -23.63 -0.07 -22.59
CA GLY A 158 -22.65 0.37 -21.59
C GLY A 158 -22.94 -0.17 -20.20
N GLY A 159 -24.21 -0.21 -19.79
CA GLY A 159 -24.63 -0.86 -18.55
C GLY A 159 -24.28 -2.35 -18.52
N LYS A 160 -24.47 -3.09 -19.62
CA LYS A 160 -24.07 -4.50 -19.72
C LYS A 160 -22.55 -4.67 -19.57
N GLN A 161 -21.76 -3.81 -20.19
CA GLN A 161 -20.30 -3.84 -20.06
C GLN A 161 -19.86 -3.52 -18.62
N MET A 162 -20.45 -2.48 -18.00
CA MET A 162 -20.17 -2.14 -16.61
C MET A 162 -20.51 -3.29 -15.66
N ILE A 163 -21.62 -3.99 -15.87
CA ILE A 163 -21.98 -5.18 -15.09
C ILE A 163 -20.95 -6.30 -15.28
N LEU A 164 -20.65 -6.67 -16.53
CA LEU A 164 -19.72 -7.75 -16.84
C LEU A 164 -18.33 -7.52 -16.21
N TRP A 165 -17.76 -6.35 -16.42
CA TRP A 165 -16.43 -6.01 -15.91
C TRP A 165 -16.42 -5.83 -14.39
N SER A 166 -17.53 -5.42 -13.78
CA SER A 166 -17.68 -5.39 -12.31
C SER A 166 -17.74 -6.79 -11.69
N ILE A 167 -18.38 -7.76 -12.35
CA ILE A 167 -18.37 -9.18 -11.91
C ILE A 167 -16.94 -9.72 -11.91
N ILE A 168 -16.17 -9.44 -12.97
CA ILE A 168 -14.75 -9.83 -13.05
C ILE A 168 -13.94 -9.15 -11.95
N MET A 169 -14.15 -7.85 -11.73
CA MET A 169 -13.51 -7.09 -10.65
C MET A 169 -13.78 -7.69 -9.26
N ILE A 170 -15.03 -8.07 -8.97
CA ILE A 170 -15.43 -8.72 -7.72
C ILE A 170 -14.71 -10.05 -7.58
N ALA A 171 -14.72 -10.89 -8.61
CA ALA A 171 -14.06 -12.20 -8.58
C ALA A 171 -12.55 -12.08 -8.31
N VAL A 172 -11.86 -11.17 -9.02
CA VAL A 172 -10.42 -10.90 -8.79
C VAL A 172 -10.16 -10.37 -7.38
N SER A 173 -11.02 -9.50 -6.85
CA SER A 173 -10.87 -8.94 -5.51
C SER A 173 -11.06 -10.01 -4.42
N ILE A 174 -12.04 -10.91 -4.58
CA ILE A 174 -12.24 -12.05 -3.68
C ILE A 174 -10.99 -12.93 -3.68
N VAL A 175 -10.49 -13.30 -4.86
CA VAL A 175 -9.27 -14.12 -4.99
C VAL A 175 -8.07 -13.41 -4.35
N GLY A 176 -7.90 -12.11 -4.60
CA GLY A 176 -6.81 -11.31 -4.04
C GLY A 176 -6.78 -11.26 -2.51
N ILE A 177 -7.94 -11.21 -1.85
CA ILE A 177 -8.04 -11.22 -0.38
C ILE A 177 -7.40 -12.48 0.23
N PHE A 178 -7.57 -13.63 -0.43
CA PHE A 178 -7.10 -14.92 0.08
C PHE A 178 -5.70 -15.31 -0.39
N LEU A 179 -5.29 -14.92 -1.60
CA LEU A 179 -4.02 -15.37 -2.20
C LEU A 179 -2.85 -14.43 -1.93
N VAL A 180 -3.09 -13.16 -1.60
CA VAL A 180 -2.01 -12.21 -1.31
C VAL A 180 -1.45 -12.44 0.08
N ASN A 181 -0.13 -12.49 0.18
CA ASN A 181 0.62 -12.62 1.43
C ASN A 181 1.55 -11.42 1.63
N ALA A 182 2.12 -11.32 2.83
CA ALA A 182 3.01 -10.23 3.22
C ALA A 182 4.33 -10.19 2.40
N GLN A 183 4.73 -11.30 1.76
CA GLN A 183 5.94 -11.38 0.95
C GLN A 183 5.74 -10.91 -0.50
N ALA A 184 4.50 -10.60 -0.90
CA ALA A 184 4.22 -10.10 -2.24
C ALA A 184 4.92 -8.75 -2.49
N SER A 185 5.47 -8.58 -3.69
CA SER A 185 6.10 -7.32 -4.07
C SER A 185 5.09 -6.16 -4.02
N LEU A 186 5.57 -4.94 -3.78
CA LEU A 186 4.71 -3.75 -3.79
C LEU A 186 3.87 -3.65 -5.07
N MET A 187 4.44 -4.00 -6.22
CA MET A 187 3.73 -4.02 -7.50
C MET A 187 2.57 -5.03 -7.50
N ALA A 188 2.77 -6.22 -6.95
CA ALA A 188 1.71 -7.21 -6.81
C ALA A 188 0.61 -6.72 -5.85
N LEU A 189 0.98 -6.09 -4.73
CA LEU A 189 0.03 -5.51 -3.78
C LEU A 189 -0.81 -4.39 -4.43
N LEU A 190 -0.20 -3.53 -5.24
CA LEU A 190 -0.92 -2.46 -5.98
C LEU A 190 -1.82 -3.04 -7.07
N ALA A 191 -1.35 -4.06 -7.79
CA ALA A 191 -2.09 -4.69 -8.87
C ALA A 191 -3.39 -5.36 -8.41
N VAL A 192 -3.42 -5.93 -7.20
CA VAL A 192 -4.60 -6.59 -6.62
C VAL A 192 -5.49 -5.65 -5.80
N SER A 193 -4.97 -4.52 -5.32
CA SER A 193 -5.73 -3.54 -4.53
C SER A 193 -6.32 -2.42 -5.39
N VAL A 194 -5.48 -1.63 -6.06
CA VAL A 194 -5.93 -0.45 -6.83
C VAL A 194 -6.22 -0.80 -8.29
N GLY A 195 -5.45 -1.74 -8.85
CA GLY A 195 -5.56 -2.17 -10.24
C GLY A 195 -6.99 -2.49 -10.71
N PRO A 196 -7.77 -3.33 -9.99
CA PRO A 196 -9.09 -3.76 -10.45
C PRO A 196 -10.07 -2.60 -10.62
N ALA A 197 -10.08 -1.64 -9.68
CA ALA A 197 -10.97 -0.49 -9.67
C ALA A 197 -10.69 0.52 -10.80
N VAL A 198 -9.47 0.49 -11.37
CA VAL A 198 -9.10 1.35 -12.49
C VAL A 198 -9.26 0.63 -13.82
N ILE A 199 -8.68 -0.58 -13.92
CA ILE A 199 -8.56 -1.30 -15.20
C ILE A 199 -9.93 -1.72 -15.72
N PHE A 200 -10.75 -2.36 -14.89
CA PHE A 200 -12.00 -2.97 -15.37
C PHE A 200 -13.06 -1.94 -15.78
N PRO A 201 -13.33 -0.86 -15.02
CA PRO A 201 -14.24 0.19 -15.45
C PRO A 201 -13.73 0.91 -16.70
N THR A 202 -12.41 1.12 -16.81
CA THR A 202 -11.81 1.73 -18.01
C THR A 202 -12.06 0.89 -19.25
N ILE A 203 -11.87 -0.43 -19.17
CA ILE A 203 -12.17 -1.33 -20.29
C ILE A 203 -13.66 -1.27 -20.65
N ALA A 204 -14.55 -1.32 -19.66
CA ALA A 204 -16.00 -1.21 -19.90
C ALA A 204 -16.36 0.08 -20.64
N VAL A 205 -15.79 1.22 -20.23
CA VAL A 205 -15.97 2.52 -20.89
C VAL A 205 -15.43 2.49 -22.32
N ILE A 206 -14.20 2.04 -22.53
CA ILE A 206 -13.58 1.97 -23.87
C ILE A 206 -14.43 1.12 -24.82
N VAL A 207 -14.84 -0.07 -24.39
CA VAL A 207 -15.69 -0.97 -25.21
C VAL A 207 -17.02 -0.31 -25.53
N THR A 208 -17.61 0.43 -24.58
CA THR A 208 -18.84 1.21 -24.81
C THR A 208 -18.64 2.32 -25.83
N LEU A 209 -17.54 3.07 -25.77
CA LEU A 209 -17.21 4.12 -26.72
C LEU A 209 -17.00 3.56 -28.14
N ILE A 210 -16.29 2.43 -28.25
CA ILE A 210 -16.10 1.73 -29.53
C ILE A 210 -17.43 1.27 -30.10
N HIS A 211 -18.31 0.69 -29.28
CA HIS A 211 -19.65 0.28 -29.71
C HIS A 211 -20.48 1.48 -30.19
N ALA A 212 -20.53 2.56 -29.41
CA ALA A 212 -21.24 3.76 -29.78
C ALA A 212 -20.72 4.34 -31.10
N ALA A 213 -19.41 4.37 -31.32
CA ALA A 213 -18.81 4.86 -32.56
C ALA A 213 -19.33 4.10 -33.80
N ARG A 214 -19.69 2.82 -33.68
CA ARG A 214 -20.16 1.96 -34.78
C ARG A 214 -21.65 2.11 -35.12
N LEU A 215 -22.47 2.65 -34.22
CA LEU A 215 -23.93 2.81 -34.48
C LEU A 215 -24.19 3.84 -35.58
N GLN A 216 -25.15 3.61 -36.46
CA GLN A 216 -25.57 4.61 -37.44
C GLN A 216 -26.67 5.49 -36.83
N PRO A 217 -26.69 6.81 -37.12
CA PRO A 217 -27.84 7.63 -36.78
C PRO A 217 -29.10 7.11 -37.50
N PRO A 218 -30.29 7.22 -36.90
CA PRO A 218 -31.53 6.89 -37.59
C PRO A 218 -31.68 7.75 -38.85
N GLU A 219 -32.17 7.15 -39.93
CA GLU A 219 -32.55 7.90 -41.14
C GLU A 219 -33.69 8.85 -40.80
N LYS A 220 -33.62 10.07 -41.37
CA LYS A 220 -34.58 11.16 -41.11
C LYS A 220 -35.93 10.91 -41.77
#